data_AF-A0A1F7BMB4-F1
#
_entry.id   AF-A0A1F7BMB4-F1
#
_cell.length_a   1.000
_cell.length_b   1.000
_cell.length_c   1.000
_cell.angle_alpha   90.00
_cell.angle_beta   90.00
_cell.angle_gamma   90.00
#
_symmetry.space_group_name_H-M   'P 1'
#
loop_
_entity.id
_entity.type
_entity.pdbx_description
1 polymer ?
#
loop_
_entity_poly.entity_id
_entity_poly.type
_entity_poly.pdbx_seq_one_letter_code
_entity_poly.pdbx_strand_id
1 'polypeptide(L)'
;MLLLLIGSGTVGRDAIIERFLNSHPDWRFVSVDDQEEVFLELPEEEQDDPEKGIVAVDTREFFVTTILQCTQKLQEQNLHIIAACDDLPEHLFTLMRSTLGNNLLIIHIGGVHSVEKGKEELYDHFIDTKTTSVKDAQIQLSKLIQTP
;
A
#
# COMPACT_ATOMS: atom_id res chain seq x y z
N MET A 1 -7.48 10.72 -4.39
CA MET A 1 -6.35 9.97 -4.99
C MET A 1 -5.83 9.00 -3.94
N LEU A 2 -5.30 7.85 -4.38
CA LEU A 2 -4.56 6.91 -3.55
C LEU A 2 -3.08 6.92 -3.94
N LEU A 3 -2.22 7.17 -2.96
CA LEU A 3 -0.77 7.01 -3.06
C LEU A 3 -0.37 5.77 -2.27
N LEU A 4 0.11 4.72 -2.92
CA LEU A 4 0.51 3.47 -2.27
C LEU A 4 2.04 3.35 -2.24
N LEU A 5 2.61 3.25 -1.04
CA LEU A 5 4.04 3.03 -0.82
C LEU A 5 4.31 1.56 -0.50
N ILE A 6 5.06 0.87 -1.36
CA ILE A 6 5.36 -0.56 -1.23
C ILE A 6 6.85 -0.77 -0.96
N GLY A 7 7.24 -1.62 0.00
CA GLY A 7 8.62 -2.09 0.11
C GLY A 7 9.10 -2.31 1.54
N SER A 8 10.04 -3.24 1.72
CA SER A 8 10.57 -3.67 3.02
C SER A 8 11.43 -2.59 3.68
N GLY A 9 10.85 -1.78 4.57
CA GLY A 9 11.56 -0.68 5.22
C GLY A 9 10.67 0.25 6.02
N THR A 10 9.99 -0.28 7.04
CA THR A 10 9.01 0.43 7.89
C THR A 10 9.52 1.78 8.40
N VAL A 11 10.69 1.81 9.06
CA VAL A 11 11.22 3.04 9.69
C VAL A 11 11.47 4.17 8.68
N GLY A 12 11.98 3.85 7.49
CA GLY A 12 12.22 4.83 6.44
C GLY A 12 10.92 5.32 5.81
N ARG A 13 9.99 4.39 5.56
CA ARG A 13 8.66 4.66 4.98
C ARG A 13 7.82 5.53 5.90
N ASP A 14 7.74 5.20 7.19
CA ASP A 14 6.95 5.94 8.19
C ASP A 14 7.44 7.38 8.34
N ALA A 15 8.76 7.59 8.40
CA ALA A 15 9.34 8.93 8.47
C ALA A 15 9.03 9.78 7.22
N ILE A 16 8.99 9.16 6.04
CA ILE A 16 8.59 9.81 4.80
C ILE A 16 7.11 10.18 4.84
N ILE A 17 6.25 9.25 5.25
CA ILE A 17 4.80 9.46 5.37
C ILE A 17 4.47 10.56 6.36
N GLU A 18 5.05 10.54 7.56
CA GLU A 18 4.83 11.56 8.58
C GLU A 18 5.19 12.95 8.05
N ARG A 19 6.36 13.08 7.42
CA ARG A 19 6.80 14.35 6.81
C ARG A 19 5.88 14.80 5.67
N PHE A 20 5.39 13.85 4.87
CA PHE A 20 4.47 14.10 3.78
C PHE A 20 3.12 14.62 4.31
N LEU A 21 2.51 13.95 5.29
CA LEU A 21 1.25 14.36 5.91
C LEU A 21 1.33 15.75 6.56
N ASN A 22 2.45 16.05 7.22
CA ASN A 22 2.69 17.37 7.79
C ASN A 22 2.69 18.51 6.76
N SER A 23 2.92 18.18 5.48
CA SER A 23 2.94 19.14 4.37
C SER A 23 1.65 19.13 3.53
N HIS A 24 0.77 18.12 3.72
CA HIS A 24 -0.42 17.90 2.90
C HIS A 24 -1.65 17.59 3.78
N PRO A 25 -2.35 18.63 4.29
CA PRO A 25 -3.43 18.48 5.28
C PRO A 25 -4.69 17.79 4.74
N ASP A 26 -4.81 17.66 3.42
CA ASP A 26 -5.86 16.97 2.67
C ASP A 26 -5.63 15.45 2.57
N TRP A 27 -4.51 14.94 3.08
CA TRP A 27 -4.15 13.51 3.02
C TRP A 27 -4.35 12.79 4.36
N ARG A 28 -4.74 11.52 4.29
CA ARG A 28 -4.89 10.62 5.44
C ARG A 28 -4.07 9.35 5.23
N PHE A 29 -3.47 8.84 6.31
CA PHE A 29 -2.67 7.63 6.26
C PHE A 29 -3.47 6.38 6.65
N VAL A 30 -3.22 5.29 5.94
CA VAL A 30 -3.73 3.95 6.24
C VAL A 30 -2.58 2.94 6.12
N SER A 31 -2.30 2.18 7.18
CA SER A 31 -1.39 1.03 7.11
C SER A 31 -2.12 -0.18 6.57
N VAL A 32 -1.55 -0.87 5.58
CA VAL A 32 -2.03 -2.17 5.08
C VAL A 32 -1.32 -3.32 5.80
N ASP A 33 -0.15 -3.04 6.41
CA ASP A 33 0.68 -4.00 7.15
C ASP A 33 0.24 -4.21 8.61
N ASP A 34 -0.65 -3.38 9.15
CA ASP A 34 -1.23 -3.54 10.50
C ASP A 34 -2.24 -4.71 10.53
N GLN A 35 -1.80 -5.87 10.06
CA GLN A 35 -2.58 -7.09 10.00
C GLN A 35 -2.52 -7.80 11.35
N GLU A 36 -3.64 -7.81 12.06
CA GLU A 36 -3.94 -8.96 12.90
C GLU A 36 -4.23 -10.13 11.96
N GLU A 37 -3.43 -11.21 12.04
CA GLU A 37 -3.79 -12.48 11.39
C GLU A 37 -5.16 -12.89 11.93
N VAL A 38 -6.17 -12.89 11.06
CA VAL A 38 -7.51 -13.38 11.43
C VAL A 38 -7.45 -14.90 11.34
N PHE A 39 -7.30 -15.53 12.49
CA PHE A 39 -7.39 -16.97 12.64
C PHE A 39 -8.86 -17.38 12.66
N LEU A 40 -9.29 -18.12 11.63
CA LEU A 40 -10.60 -18.76 11.63
C LEU A 40 -10.45 -20.18 12.15
N GLU A 41 -11.23 -20.51 13.18
CA GLU A 41 -11.44 -21.89 13.61
C GLU A 41 -12.39 -22.57 12.62
N LEU A 42 -11.92 -23.62 11.96
CA LEU A 42 -12.76 -24.44 11.09
C LEU A 42 -13.81 -25.18 11.94
N PRO A 43 -15.10 -25.21 11.52
CA PRO A 43 -16.11 -26.03 12.18
C PRO A 43 -15.66 -27.48 12.32
N GLU A 44 -15.95 -28.13 13.45
CA GLU A 44 -15.52 -29.50 13.77
C GLU A 44 -15.89 -30.53 12.68
N GLU A 45 -16.92 -30.25 11.87
CA GLU A 45 -17.42 -31.10 10.79
C GLU A 45 -16.52 -31.12 9.54
N GLU A 46 -15.59 -30.18 9.39
CA GLU A 46 -14.64 -30.09 8.25
C GLU A 46 -13.18 -30.42 8.65
N GLN A 47 -12.93 -30.85 9.89
CA GLN A 47 -11.61 -31.22 10.37
C GLN A 47 -11.27 -32.68 10.03
N ASP A 48 -10.54 -32.91 8.94
CA ASP A 48 -9.93 -34.22 8.64
C ASP A 48 -8.81 -34.60 9.65
N ASP A 49 -8.31 -33.63 10.41
CA ASP A 49 -7.25 -33.78 11.42
C ASP A 49 -7.44 -32.75 12.55
N PRO A 50 -7.67 -33.18 13.81
CA PRO A 50 -7.95 -32.28 14.94
C PRO A 50 -6.78 -31.35 15.32
N GLU A 51 -5.58 -31.54 14.75
CA GLU A 51 -4.44 -30.64 14.94
C GLU A 51 -4.35 -29.50 13.90
N LYS A 52 -5.26 -29.44 12.90
CA LYS A 52 -5.21 -28.46 11.77
C LYS A 52 -6.40 -27.49 11.71
N GLY A 53 -6.97 -27.13 12.85
CA GLY A 53 -8.18 -26.29 12.93
C GLY A 53 -8.01 -24.79 12.69
N ILE A 54 -6.83 -24.30 12.30
CA ILE A 54 -6.56 -22.86 12.16
C ILE A 54 -6.12 -22.54 10.73
N VAL A 55 -6.92 -21.75 10.02
CA VAL A 55 -6.56 -21.20 8.71
C VAL A 55 -6.23 -19.72 8.87
N ALA A 56 -5.02 -19.34 8.46
CA ALA A 56 -4.65 -17.93 8.30
C ALA A 56 -5.30 -17.41 7.01
N VAL A 57 -6.20 -16.43 7.14
CA VAL A 57 -6.82 -15.76 6.00
C VAL A 57 -5.97 -14.56 5.62
N ASP A 58 -5.53 -14.49 4.36
CA ASP A 58 -4.91 -13.27 3.82
C ASP A 58 -5.97 -12.17 3.74
N THR A 59 -5.92 -11.21 4.66
CA THR A 59 -6.87 -10.10 4.75
C THR A 59 -6.52 -8.95 3.79
N ARG A 60 -5.41 -9.02 3.05
CA ARG A 60 -4.97 -7.95 2.13
C ARG A 60 -6.04 -7.58 1.11
N GLU A 61 -6.71 -8.57 0.52
CA GLU A 61 -7.77 -8.30 -0.47
C GLU A 61 -8.93 -7.51 0.13
N PHE A 62 -9.35 -7.85 1.35
CA PHE A 62 -10.37 -7.12 2.09
C PHE A 62 -9.93 -5.67 2.38
N PHE A 63 -8.69 -5.48 2.85
CA PHE A 63 -8.15 -4.15 3.12
C PHE A 63 -8.00 -3.30 1.87
N VAL A 64 -7.46 -3.85 0.79
CA VAL A 64 -7.35 -3.16 -0.51
C VAL A 64 -8.74 -2.76 -0.98
N THR A 65 -9.72 -3.66 -0.95
CA THR A 65 -11.11 -3.36 -1.34
C THR A 65 -11.70 -2.23 -0.49
N THR A 66 -11.44 -2.24 0.82
CA THR A 66 -11.89 -1.21 1.74
C THR A 66 -11.23 0.14 1.44
N ILE A 67 -9.92 0.17 1.21
CA ILE A 67 -9.17 1.39 0.85
C ILE A 67 -9.67 1.96 -0.47
N LEU A 68 -9.97 1.12 -1.46
CA LEU A 68 -10.55 1.55 -2.74
C LEU A 68 -11.90 2.25 -2.54
N GLN A 69 -12.81 1.67 -1.74
CA GLN A 69 -14.10 2.27 -1.42
C GLN A 69 -13.94 3.59 -0.64
N CYS A 70 -13.02 3.63 0.33
CA CYS A 70 -12.71 4.84 1.08
C CYS A 70 -12.14 5.94 0.17
N THR A 71 -11.24 5.59 -0.75
CA THR A 71 -10.64 6.52 -1.70
C THR A 71 -11.70 7.18 -2.56
N GLN A 72 -12.63 6.40 -3.12
CA GLN A 72 -13.72 6.92 -3.96
C GLN A 72 -14.62 7.89 -3.19
N LYS A 73 -14.99 7.56 -1.95
CA LYS A 73 -15.81 8.44 -1.11
C LYS A 73 -15.09 9.71 -0.67
N LEU A 74 -13.81 9.61 -0.32
CA LEU A 74 -13.03 10.77 0.13
C LEU A 74 -12.71 11.75 -1.00
N GLN A 75 -12.64 11.27 -2.24
CA GLN A 75 -12.51 12.14 -3.42
C GLN A 75 -13.68 13.12 -3.55
N GLU A 76 -14.89 12.74 -3.16
CA GLU A 76 -16.05 13.66 -3.15
C GLU A 76 -15.86 14.85 -2.19
N GLN A 77 -14.97 14.71 -1.20
CA GLN A 77 -14.66 15.72 -0.19
C GLN A 77 -13.30 16.40 -0.43
N ASN A 78 -12.68 16.16 -1.59
CA ASN A 78 -11.33 16.65 -1.91
C ASN A 78 -10.28 16.16 -0.88
N LEU A 79 -10.42 14.92 -0.42
CA LEU A 79 -9.50 14.23 0.48
C LEU A 79 -8.81 13.06 -0.22
N HIS A 80 -7.60 12.74 0.24
CA HIS A 80 -6.70 11.78 -0.39
C HIS A 80 -6.16 10.77 0.64
N ILE A 81 -5.75 9.59 0.17
CA ILE A 81 -5.19 8.54 1.01
C ILE A 81 -3.75 8.27 0.59
N ILE A 82 -2.86 8.23 1.58
CA ILE A 82 -1.55 7.59 1.45
C ILE A 82 -1.60 6.26 2.21
N ALA A 83 -1.29 5.16 1.54
CA ALA A 83 -1.28 3.83 2.11
C ALA A 83 0.13 3.23 2.03
N ALA A 84 0.42 2.27 2.91
CA ALA A 84 1.71 1.60 2.95
C ALA A 84 1.56 0.09 3.17
N CYS A 85 2.30 -0.70 2.38
CA CYS A 85 2.47 -2.14 2.60
C CYS A 85 3.91 -2.59 2.33
N ASP A 86 4.33 -3.72 2.90
CA ASP A 86 5.63 -4.31 2.62
C ASP A 86 5.67 -5.00 1.25
N ASP A 87 4.58 -5.70 0.92
CA ASP A 87 4.39 -6.36 -0.38
C ASP A 87 2.89 -6.41 -0.74
N LEU A 88 2.59 -6.65 -2.00
CA LEU A 88 1.23 -6.80 -2.49
C LEU A 88 1.16 -7.89 -3.59
N PRO A 89 0.18 -8.80 -3.54
CA PRO A 89 -0.06 -9.72 -4.65
C PRO A 89 -0.38 -9.02 -5.97
N GLU A 90 0.13 -9.55 -7.09
CA GLU A 90 0.00 -8.96 -8.43
C GLU A 90 -1.45 -8.70 -8.86
N HIS A 91 -2.37 -9.60 -8.53
CA HIS A 91 -3.80 -9.45 -8.85
C HIS A 91 -4.41 -8.20 -8.18
N LEU A 92 -3.90 -7.77 -7.03
CA LEU A 92 -4.38 -6.56 -6.35
C LEU A 92 -3.87 -5.29 -7.04
N PHE A 93 -2.68 -5.31 -7.68
CA PHE A 93 -2.26 -4.21 -8.55
C PHE A 93 -3.25 -4.02 -9.70
N THR A 94 -3.62 -5.11 -10.37
CA THR A 94 -4.60 -5.07 -11.47
C THR A 94 -5.95 -4.54 -10.99
N LEU A 95 -6.43 -5.02 -9.84
CA LEU A 95 -7.68 -4.55 -9.23
C LEU A 95 -7.65 -3.04 -8.96
N MET A 96 -6.62 -2.55 -8.27
CA MET A 96 -6.52 -1.12 -7.94
C MET A 96 -6.40 -0.25 -9.20
N ARG A 97 -5.59 -0.67 -10.18
CA ARG A 97 -5.43 0.05 -11.46
C ARG A 97 -6.75 0.13 -12.23
N SER A 98 -7.47 -0.98 -12.33
CA SER A 98 -8.78 -1.03 -13.01
C SER A 98 -9.84 -0.16 -12.31
N THR A 99 -9.73 0.00 -10.98
CA THR A 99 -10.71 0.72 -10.16
C THR A 99 -10.46 2.23 -10.11
N LEU A 100 -9.20 2.65 -9.94
CA LEU A 100 -8.84 4.05 -9.72
C LEU A 100 -8.23 4.74 -10.95
N GLY A 101 -7.69 3.99 -11.91
CA GLY A 101 -7.01 4.54 -13.09
C GLY A 101 -5.94 5.56 -12.70
N ASN A 102 -6.07 6.79 -13.23
CA ASN A 102 -5.13 7.90 -12.96
C ASN A 102 -5.19 8.43 -11.53
N ASN A 103 -6.17 8.01 -10.72
CA ASN A 103 -6.24 8.39 -9.30
C ASN A 103 -5.41 7.48 -8.39
N LEU A 104 -4.56 6.64 -8.96
CA LEU A 104 -3.66 5.74 -8.25
C LEU A 104 -2.22 6.02 -8.64
N LEU A 105 -1.38 6.17 -7.63
CA LEU A 105 0.07 6.21 -7.78
C LEU A 105 0.68 5.14 -6.88
N ILE A 106 1.43 4.21 -7.45
CA ILE A 106 2.10 3.12 -6.74
C ILE A 106 3.60 3.34 -6.80
N ILE A 107 4.23 3.46 -5.64
CA ILE A 107 5.65 3.79 -5.51
C ILE A 107 6.35 2.70 -4.72
N HIS A 108 7.42 2.17 -5.30
CA HIS A 108 8.31 1.28 -4.57
C HIS A 108 9.32 2.08 -3.72
N ILE A 109 9.42 1.76 -2.43
CA ILE A 109 10.41 2.29 -1.49
C ILE A 109 11.61 1.35 -1.49
N GLY A 110 12.58 1.68 -2.33
CA GLY A 110 13.79 0.92 -2.61
C GLY A 110 14.18 1.09 -4.08
N GLY A 111 15.42 0.76 -4.42
CA GLY A 111 15.88 0.88 -5.80
C GLY A 111 15.27 -0.18 -6.72
N VAL A 112 15.17 0.10 -8.02
CA VAL A 112 14.60 -0.82 -9.04
C VAL A 112 15.18 -2.24 -8.96
N HIS A 113 16.45 -2.35 -8.60
CA HIS A 113 17.20 -3.60 -8.43
C HIS A 113 16.76 -4.45 -7.22
N SER A 114 15.90 -3.93 -6.33
CA SER A 114 15.32 -4.70 -5.23
C SER A 114 13.99 -5.38 -5.59
N VAL A 115 13.44 -5.10 -6.77
CA VAL A 115 12.23 -5.75 -7.27
C VAL A 115 12.61 -6.92 -8.17
N GLU A 116 11.78 -7.96 -8.17
CA GLU A 116 11.95 -9.09 -9.08
C GLU A 116 11.93 -8.64 -10.55
N LYS A 117 12.83 -9.20 -11.35
CA LYS A 117 12.95 -8.86 -12.77
C LYS A 117 11.65 -9.18 -13.51
N GLY A 118 11.10 -8.21 -14.22
CA GLY A 118 9.81 -8.29 -14.93
C GLY A 118 8.64 -7.69 -14.14
N LYS A 119 8.81 -7.34 -12.87
CA LYS A 119 7.77 -6.69 -12.04
C LYS A 119 7.96 -5.19 -11.89
N GLU A 120 8.97 -4.60 -12.53
CA GLU A 120 9.27 -3.17 -12.43
C GLU A 120 8.10 -2.31 -12.95
N GLU A 121 7.37 -2.82 -13.93
CA GLU A 121 6.22 -2.15 -14.57
C GLU A 121 4.98 -2.04 -13.68
N LEU A 122 4.95 -2.74 -12.54
CA LEU A 122 3.86 -2.62 -11.56
C LEU A 122 3.87 -1.27 -10.83
N TYR A 123 5.04 -0.62 -10.77
CA TYR A 123 5.29 0.60 -10.01
C TYR A 123 5.43 1.80 -10.95
N ASP A 124 4.84 2.93 -10.58
CA ASP A 124 4.98 4.18 -11.32
C ASP A 124 6.36 4.80 -11.08
N HIS A 125 6.85 4.71 -9.84
CA HIS A 125 8.11 5.29 -9.42
C HIS A 125 8.83 4.46 -8.37
N PHE A 126 10.13 4.72 -8.24
CA PHE A 126 11.02 4.09 -7.28
C PHE A 126 11.74 5.18 -6.47
N ILE A 127 11.75 5.04 -5.15
CA ILE A 127 12.46 5.94 -4.24
C ILE A 127 13.47 5.10 -3.46
N ASP A 128 14.75 5.18 -3.84
CA ASP A 128 15.82 4.46 -3.17
C ASP A 128 16.25 5.20 -1.89
N THR A 129 15.81 4.71 -0.74
CA THR A 129 16.12 5.29 0.58
C THR A 129 17.58 5.09 1.01
N LYS A 130 18.38 4.28 0.30
CA LYS A 130 19.84 4.19 0.55
C LYS A 130 20.59 5.41 0.02
N THR A 131 20.05 6.06 -1.00
CA THR A 131 20.69 7.19 -1.70
C THR A 131 19.88 8.48 -1.60
N THR A 132 18.63 8.41 -1.12
CA THR A 132 17.70 9.53 -1.01
C THR A 132 17.38 9.81 0.45
N SER A 133 17.53 11.07 0.89
CA SER A 133 17.13 11.47 2.24
C SER A 133 15.60 11.47 2.40
N VAL A 134 15.09 11.32 3.63
CA VAL A 134 13.65 11.42 3.92
C VAL A 134 13.03 12.73 3.40
N LYS A 135 13.78 13.84 3.50
CA LYS A 135 13.34 15.15 2.98
C LYS A 135 13.22 15.13 1.46
N ASP A 136 14.21 14.58 0.77
CA ASP A 136 14.21 14.54 -0.69
C ASP A 136 13.13 13.58 -1.21
N ALA A 137 12.93 12.45 -0.54
CA ALA A 137 11.85 11.51 -0.83
C ALA A 137 10.48 12.19 -0.69
N GLN A 138 10.24 12.92 0.41
CA GLN A 138 9.00 13.70 0.58
C GLN A 138 8.81 14.74 -0.52
N ILE A 139 9.87 15.45 -0.93
CA ILE A 139 9.80 16.41 -2.05
C ILE A 139 9.44 15.71 -3.36
N GLN A 140 10.02 14.53 -3.62
CA GLN A 140 9.68 13.72 -4.80
C GLN A 140 8.20 13.33 -4.77
N LEU A 141 7.70 12.75 -3.67
CA LEU A 141 6.28 12.42 -3.51
C LEU A 141 5.36 13.60 -3.81
N SER A 142 5.70 14.77 -3.25
CA SER A 142 4.91 16.00 -3.43
C SER A 142 4.84 16.46 -4.89
N LYS A 143 5.90 16.26 -5.66
CA LYS A 143 5.91 16.59 -7.09
C LYS A 143 5.07 15.61 -7.90
N LEU A 144 5.14 14.33 -7.56
CA LEU A 144 4.43 13.28 -8.29
C LEU A 144 2.92 13.46 -8.20
N ILE A 145 2.39 13.79 -7.02
CA ILE A 145 0.94 14.02 -6.82
C ILE A 145 0.41 15.30 -7.48
N GLN A 146 1.28 16.19 -7.94
CA GLN A 146 0.90 17.42 -8.66
C GLN A 146 0.89 17.24 -10.18
N THR A 147 1.31 16.09 -10.69
CA THR A 147 1.38 15.84 -12.13
C THR A 147 0.02 15.29 -12.58
N PRO A 148 -0.71 15.98 -13.48
CA PRO A 148 -2.07 15.60 -13.91
C PRO A 148 -2.11 14.34 -14.79
#